data_AF-A0A924YNH4-F1
#
_entry.id   AF-A0A924YNH4-F1
#
_cell.length_a   1.000
_cell.length_b   1.000
_cell.length_c   1.000
_cell.angle_alpha   90.00
_cell.angle_beta   90.00
_cell.angle_gamma   90.00
#
_symmetry.space_group_name_H-M   'P 1'
#
loop_
_entity.id
_entity.type
_entity.pdbx_description
1 polymer ?
#
loop_
_entity_poly.entity_id
_entity_poly.type
_entity_poly.pdbx_seq_one_letter_code
_entity_poly.pdbx_strand_id
1 'polypeptide(L)'
;MTHRILIWAAALWLTGNNLEAGVASKVVKEAFEFTTKRFGKEVAEEGVERLSTRMTQLAAKHGDEVVSAAFRKIGPRAGRIASEAGEQADIALRLLAQHGDEAVTVASRASARQLVSQYGDDAATALVRHGTVGEGVVSQFAENGAKALAQITPQNGRRLAMLADDGALSTPLLDVVAKYGDRACQFIWQNKGALAVGATLVTFLAAPEDFMSGTAQLTEVVAEHVVTPVASQVLAPIAQMPQAVAVEMAKGTNWTAIGIVALLLGVLAVAAKSSSWGWARRLATTACKAIQNRWPTRGH
;
A
#
# COMPACT_ATOMS: atom_id res chain seq x y z
N MET A 1 -13.43 -6.14 -59.35
CA MET A 1 -14.47 -5.36 -58.61
C MET A 1 -14.09 -5.07 -57.15
N THR A 2 -13.03 -5.65 -56.60
CA THR A 2 -12.61 -5.53 -55.19
C THR A 2 -11.87 -4.22 -54.84
N HIS A 3 -11.23 -3.56 -55.80
CA HIS A 3 -10.48 -2.31 -55.52
C HIS A 3 -11.33 -1.06 -55.29
N ARG A 4 -12.60 -1.04 -55.74
CA ARG A 4 -13.47 0.15 -55.56
C ARG A 4 -14.02 0.26 -54.14
N ILE A 5 -14.11 -0.84 -53.37
CA ILE A 5 -14.63 -0.84 -52.00
C ILE A 5 -13.60 -0.29 -51.00
N LEU A 6 -12.30 -0.53 -51.23
CA LEU A 6 -11.23 0.01 -50.38
C LEU A 6 -11.07 1.54 -50.48
N ILE A 7 -11.34 2.13 -51.66
CA ILE A 7 -11.24 3.58 -51.87
C ILE A 7 -12.36 4.32 -51.11
N TRP A 8 -13.57 3.74 -51.02
CA TRP A 8 -14.67 4.34 -50.26
C TRP A 8 -14.49 4.19 -48.73
N ALA A 9 -13.89 3.09 -48.26
CA ALA A 9 -13.58 2.92 -46.85
C ALA A 9 -12.49 3.90 -46.34
N ALA A 10 -11.48 4.20 -47.17
CA ALA A 10 -10.45 5.19 -46.85
C ALA A 10 -10.99 6.64 -46.89
N ALA A 11 -11.93 6.95 -47.79
CA ALA A 11 -12.54 8.28 -47.85
C ALA A 11 -13.46 8.58 -46.65
N LEU A 12 -14.08 7.55 -46.05
CA LEU A 12 -14.95 7.72 -44.87
C LEU A 12 -14.16 7.99 -43.58
N TRP A 13 -12.88 7.61 -43.52
CA TRP A 13 -12.03 7.88 -42.35
C TRP A 13 -11.44 9.30 -42.34
N LEU A 14 -11.42 10.00 -43.48
CA LEU A 14 -10.82 11.33 -43.60
C LEU A 14 -11.78 12.50 -43.31
N THR A 15 -13.08 12.25 -43.20
CA THR A 15 -14.10 13.31 -42.99
C THR A 15 -14.66 13.39 -41.57
N GLY A 16 -14.28 12.48 -40.67
CA GLY A 16 -14.83 12.40 -39.31
C GLY A 16 -14.36 13.44 -38.29
N ASN A 17 -13.23 14.14 -38.52
CA ASN A 17 -12.57 14.90 -37.45
C ASN A 17 -12.78 16.43 -37.49
N ASN A 18 -13.56 16.96 -38.44
CA ASN A 18 -13.68 18.42 -38.62
C ASN A 18 -14.90 19.07 -37.92
N LEU A 19 -15.76 18.30 -37.25
CA LEU A 19 -16.99 18.84 -36.63
C LEU A 19 -16.82 19.28 -35.16
N GLU A 20 -15.73 18.93 -34.47
CA GLU A 20 -15.57 19.27 -33.04
C GLU A 20 -14.87 20.62 -32.78
N ALA A 21 -14.24 21.24 -33.79
CA ALA A 21 -13.49 22.48 -33.60
C ALA A 21 -14.37 23.66 -33.12
N GLY A 22 -15.64 23.69 -33.51
CA GLY A 22 -16.58 24.74 -33.09
C GLY A 22 -17.04 24.62 -31.64
N VAL A 23 -17.28 23.39 -31.16
CA VAL A 23 -17.84 23.14 -29.82
C VAL A 23 -16.76 23.25 -28.75
N ALA A 24 -15.55 22.74 -29.03
CA ALA A 24 -14.40 22.84 -28.12
C ALA A 24 -14.06 24.30 -27.80
N SER A 25 -14.14 25.21 -28.78
CA SER A 25 -13.83 26.62 -28.52
C SER A 25 -14.76 27.28 -27.49
N LYS A 26 -16.02 26.83 -27.39
CA LYS A 26 -17.00 27.40 -26.45
C LYS A 26 -16.74 26.98 -25.00
N VAL A 27 -16.43 25.70 -24.77
CA VAL A 27 -16.16 25.18 -23.42
C VAL A 27 -14.87 25.78 -22.86
N VAL A 28 -13.81 25.88 -23.67
CA VAL A 28 -12.58 26.62 -23.33
C VAL A 28 -12.92 28.06 -22.92
N LYS A 29 -13.74 28.77 -23.71
CA LYS A 29 -14.09 30.16 -23.46
C LYS A 29 -14.86 30.35 -22.15
N GLU A 30 -15.84 29.51 -21.87
CA GLU A 30 -16.60 29.56 -20.62
C GLU A 30 -15.72 29.25 -19.39
N ALA A 31 -14.84 28.25 -19.50
CA ALA A 31 -13.89 27.95 -18.44
C ALA A 31 -12.89 29.08 -18.21
N PHE A 32 -12.46 29.75 -19.29
CA PHE A 32 -11.60 30.92 -19.22
C PHE A 32 -12.30 32.08 -18.51
N GLU A 33 -13.53 32.43 -18.90
CA GLU A 33 -14.34 33.48 -18.26
C GLU A 33 -14.61 33.20 -16.78
N PHE A 34 -14.86 31.93 -16.41
CA PHE A 34 -14.99 31.53 -15.02
C PHE A 34 -13.69 31.71 -14.24
N THR A 35 -12.56 31.33 -14.86
CA THR A 35 -11.24 31.42 -14.24
C THR A 35 -10.80 32.88 -14.07
N THR A 36 -11.01 33.74 -15.05
CA THR A 36 -10.69 35.18 -14.92
C THR A 36 -11.59 35.87 -13.89
N LYS A 37 -12.87 35.50 -13.80
CA LYS A 37 -13.75 36.04 -12.77
C LYS A 37 -13.32 35.62 -11.36
N ARG A 38 -12.83 34.38 -11.19
CA ARG A 38 -12.44 33.82 -9.89
C ARG A 38 -11.00 34.18 -9.49
N PHE A 39 -10.08 34.29 -10.45
CA PHE A 39 -8.64 34.49 -10.24
C PHE A 39 -8.11 35.81 -10.83
N GLY A 40 -8.98 36.75 -11.19
CA GLY A 40 -8.61 37.98 -11.91
C GLY A 40 -7.60 38.88 -11.20
N LYS A 41 -7.40 38.73 -9.88
CA LYS A 41 -6.33 39.44 -9.16
C LYS A 41 -4.92 38.87 -9.43
N GLU A 42 -4.81 37.59 -9.79
CA GLU A 42 -3.52 36.94 -10.11
C GLU A 42 -3.19 36.98 -11.60
N VAL A 43 -4.17 37.27 -12.46
CA VAL A 43 -4.01 37.32 -13.92
C VAL A 43 -3.95 38.78 -14.35
N ALA A 44 -2.77 39.41 -14.24
CA ALA A 44 -2.52 40.71 -14.86
C ALA A 44 -2.74 40.63 -16.40
N GLU A 45 -3.07 41.74 -17.06
CA GLU A 45 -3.56 41.76 -18.46
C GLU A 45 -2.66 41.03 -19.48
N GLU A 46 -1.33 41.03 -19.34
CA GLU A 46 -0.42 40.25 -20.20
C GLU A 46 -0.52 38.72 -20.00
N GLY A 47 -1.13 38.29 -18.90
CA GLY A 47 -1.35 36.88 -18.55
C GLY A 47 -2.53 36.25 -19.28
N VAL A 48 -3.54 37.04 -19.68
CA VAL A 48 -4.79 36.53 -20.28
C VAL A 48 -4.53 35.87 -21.63
N GLU A 49 -3.85 36.57 -22.55
CA GLU A 49 -3.58 36.04 -23.90
C GLU A 49 -2.61 34.85 -23.89
N ARG A 50 -1.61 34.89 -23.00
CA ARG A 50 -0.68 33.77 -22.83
C ARG A 50 -1.39 32.55 -22.24
N LEU A 51 -2.30 32.77 -21.29
CA LEU A 51 -3.07 31.70 -20.66
C LEU A 51 -4.06 31.08 -21.66
N SER A 52 -4.78 31.89 -22.44
CA SER A 52 -5.71 31.39 -23.45
C SER A 52 -4.97 30.57 -24.50
N THR A 53 -3.85 31.07 -25.02
CA THR A 53 -3.02 30.35 -26.00
C THR A 53 -2.52 29.02 -25.43
N ARG A 54 -2.03 29.00 -24.18
CA ARG A 54 -1.59 27.76 -23.53
C ARG A 54 -2.75 26.79 -23.30
N MET A 55 -3.91 27.29 -22.89
CA MET A 55 -5.09 26.46 -22.67
C MET A 55 -5.55 25.82 -23.98
N THR A 56 -5.58 26.57 -25.09
CA THR A 56 -5.89 26.05 -26.43
C THR A 56 -4.86 25.00 -26.87
N GLN A 57 -3.57 25.24 -26.65
CA GLN A 57 -2.51 24.27 -26.97
C GLN A 57 -2.62 22.99 -26.14
N LEU A 58 -2.92 23.09 -24.84
CA LEU A 58 -3.13 21.94 -23.98
C LEU A 58 -4.40 21.19 -24.37
N ALA A 59 -5.50 21.90 -24.64
CA ALA A 59 -6.77 21.31 -25.06
C ALA A 59 -6.63 20.56 -26.38
N ALA A 60 -5.89 21.11 -27.34
CA ALA A 60 -5.60 20.45 -28.61
C ALA A 60 -4.79 19.15 -28.45
N LYS A 61 -3.94 19.06 -27.43
CA LYS A 61 -3.08 17.89 -27.18
C LYS A 61 -3.72 16.84 -26.28
N HIS A 62 -4.46 17.26 -25.26
CA HIS A 62 -4.89 16.40 -24.14
C HIS A 62 -6.41 16.33 -23.98
N GLY A 63 -7.16 16.99 -24.86
CA GLY A 63 -8.62 17.07 -24.80
C GLY A 63 -9.09 18.28 -24.00
N ASP A 64 -10.11 18.94 -24.51
CA ASP A 64 -10.67 20.15 -23.92
C ASP A 64 -11.31 19.91 -22.55
N GLU A 65 -12.06 18.82 -22.40
CA GLU A 65 -12.79 18.53 -21.16
C GLU A 65 -11.87 18.41 -19.94
N VAL A 66 -10.75 17.69 -20.09
CA VAL A 66 -9.78 17.48 -18.99
C VAL A 66 -9.09 18.80 -18.62
N VAL A 67 -8.73 19.60 -19.63
CA VAL A 67 -8.09 20.91 -19.43
C VAL A 67 -9.06 21.88 -18.75
N SER A 68 -10.28 21.99 -19.26
CA SER A 68 -11.35 22.82 -18.69
C SER A 68 -11.64 22.44 -17.23
N ALA A 69 -11.80 21.15 -16.94
CA ALA A 69 -12.05 20.66 -15.58
C ALA A 69 -10.89 20.97 -14.62
N ALA A 70 -9.64 20.76 -15.04
CA ALA A 70 -8.46 21.08 -14.24
C ALA A 70 -8.34 22.58 -13.96
N PHE A 71 -8.54 23.43 -14.97
CA PHE A 71 -8.48 24.89 -14.82
C PHE A 71 -9.62 25.44 -13.96
N ARG A 72 -10.82 24.88 -14.03
CA ARG A 72 -11.94 25.28 -13.16
C ARG A 72 -11.67 25.01 -11.67
N LYS A 73 -10.98 23.90 -11.37
CA LYS A 73 -10.65 23.51 -9.99
C LYS A 73 -9.44 24.26 -9.43
N ILE A 74 -8.34 24.30 -10.18
CA ILE A 74 -7.02 24.78 -9.70
C ILE A 74 -6.70 26.21 -10.17
N GLY A 75 -7.34 26.67 -11.25
CA GLY A 75 -7.02 27.93 -11.91
C GLY A 75 -5.74 27.86 -12.76
N PRO A 76 -5.07 29.01 -12.99
CA PRO A 76 -3.90 29.11 -13.86
C PRO A 76 -2.70 28.26 -13.44
N ARG A 77 -2.66 27.80 -12.17
CA ARG A 77 -1.59 26.90 -11.69
C ARG A 77 -1.61 25.56 -12.42
N ALA A 78 -2.78 25.08 -12.88
CA ALA A 78 -2.87 23.83 -13.66
C ALA A 78 -2.03 23.89 -14.94
N GLY A 79 -2.05 25.02 -15.65
CA GLY A 79 -1.24 25.19 -16.87
C GLY A 79 0.26 25.15 -16.63
N ARG A 80 0.74 25.65 -15.48
CA ARG A 80 2.15 25.55 -15.09
C ARG A 80 2.55 24.11 -14.81
N ILE A 81 1.78 23.41 -13.98
CA ILE A 81 2.03 22.00 -13.64
C ILE A 81 2.00 21.12 -14.89
N ALA A 82 1.04 21.33 -15.80
CA ALA A 82 0.97 20.61 -17.06
C ALA A 82 2.19 20.88 -17.96
N SER A 83 2.65 22.13 -18.04
CA SER A 83 3.84 22.48 -18.82
C SER A 83 5.11 21.85 -18.23
N GLU A 84 5.24 21.83 -16.91
CA GLU A 84 6.36 21.19 -16.19
C GLU A 84 6.32 19.65 -16.29
N ALA A 85 5.12 19.07 -16.42
CA ALA A 85 4.94 17.63 -16.60
C ALA A 85 5.36 17.12 -18.00
N GLY A 86 5.46 18.01 -19.00
CA GLY A 86 5.94 17.67 -20.34
C GLY A 86 5.08 16.60 -21.02
N GLU A 87 5.68 15.45 -21.35
CA GLU A 87 5.00 14.32 -21.99
C GLU A 87 3.89 13.71 -21.12
N GLN A 88 3.97 13.86 -19.80
CA GLN A 88 2.98 13.36 -18.84
C GLN A 88 1.94 14.43 -18.44
N ALA A 89 1.77 15.47 -19.25
CA ALA A 89 0.82 16.55 -18.99
C ALA A 89 -0.63 16.06 -18.92
N ASP A 90 -1.00 15.03 -19.68
CA ASP A 90 -2.33 14.41 -19.65
C ASP A 90 -2.63 13.77 -18.28
N ILE A 91 -1.66 13.06 -17.69
CA ILE A 91 -1.80 12.44 -16.36
C ILE A 91 -1.91 13.53 -15.29
N ALA A 92 -1.05 14.54 -15.36
CA ALA A 92 -1.10 15.66 -14.43
C ALA A 92 -2.46 16.39 -14.50
N LEU A 93 -2.97 16.68 -15.70
CA LEU A 93 -4.26 17.33 -15.89
C LEU A 93 -5.42 16.46 -15.41
N ARG A 94 -5.40 15.15 -15.66
CA ARG A 94 -6.42 14.21 -15.14
C ARG A 94 -6.44 14.18 -13.61
N LEU A 95 -5.28 14.09 -12.97
CA LEU A 95 -5.16 14.14 -11.51
C LEU A 95 -5.77 15.43 -10.94
N LEU A 96 -5.43 16.58 -11.51
CA LEU A 96 -5.96 17.88 -11.08
C LEU A 96 -7.47 18.00 -11.36
N ALA A 97 -7.94 17.50 -12.50
CA ALA A 97 -9.36 17.52 -12.87
C ALA A 97 -10.20 16.63 -11.93
N GLN A 98 -9.69 15.48 -11.50
CA GLN A 98 -10.40 14.57 -10.60
C GLN A 98 -10.34 15.04 -9.15
N HIS A 99 -9.15 15.31 -8.62
CA HIS A 99 -8.92 15.52 -7.19
C HIS A 99 -8.76 16.99 -6.77
N GLY A 100 -8.63 17.93 -7.72
CA GLY A 100 -8.46 19.34 -7.39
C GLY A 100 -7.16 19.61 -6.62
N ASP A 101 -7.20 20.55 -5.67
CA ASP A 101 -6.01 21.11 -5.02
C ASP A 101 -5.16 20.05 -4.29
N GLU A 102 -5.79 18.99 -3.79
CA GLU A 102 -5.11 17.88 -3.10
C GLU A 102 -4.09 17.17 -4.03
N ALA A 103 -4.40 17.10 -5.33
CA ALA A 103 -3.52 16.50 -6.32
C ALA A 103 -2.36 17.39 -6.77
N VAL A 104 -2.29 18.68 -6.39
CA VAL A 104 -1.21 19.58 -6.84
C VAL A 104 0.17 19.04 -6.47
N THR A 105 0.30 18.51 -5.26
CA THR A 105 1.57 17.95 -4.77
C THR A 105 1.98 16.69 -5.51
N VAL A 106 1.01 15.84 -5.87
CA VAL A 106 1.22 14.59 -6.62
C VAL A 106 1.51 14.90 -8.09
N ALA A 107 0.68 15.73 -8.72
CA ALA A 107 0.80 16.11 -10.13
C ALA A 107 2.11 16.85 -10.44
N SER A 108 2.70 17.55 -9.47
CA SER A 108 3.99 18.23 -9.64
C SER A 108 5.20 17.27 -9.61
N ARG A 109 5.06 16.07 -9.05
CA ARG A 109 6.19 15.12 -8.86
C ARG A 109 6.26 14.09 -9.98
N ALA A 110 7.43 13.96 -10.60
CA ALA A 110 7.65 13.02 -11.70
C ALA A 110 7.51 11.54 -11.27
N SER A 111 8.03 11.18 -10.10
CA SER A 111 7.91 9.83 -9.53
C SER A 111 6.45 9.41 -9.37
N ALA A 112 5.64 10.29 -8.78
CA ALA A 112 4.22 10.05 -8.58
C ALA A 112 3.47 9.87 -9.91
N ARG A 113 3.71 10.76 -10.90
CA ARG A 113 3.07 10.64 -12.22
C ARG A 113 3.45 9.33 -12.92
N GLN A 114 4.70 8.87 -12.77
CA GLN A 114 5.13 7.60 -13.32
C GLN A 114 4.38 6.42 -12.68
N LEU A 115 4.21 6.41 -11.36
CA LEU A 115 3.43 5.37 -10.67
C LEU A 115 1.96 5.38 -11.10
N VAL A 116 1.36 6.57 -11.25
CA VAL A 116 -0.02 6.71 -11.78
C VAL A 116 -0.12 6.22 -13.22
N SER A 117 0.90 6.49 -14.06
CA SER A 117 0.94 5.97 -15.43
C SER A 117 0.97 4.45 -15.49
N GLN A 118 1.62 3.80 -14.51
CA GLN A 118 1.81 2.36 -14.48
C GLN A 118 0.62 1.62 -13.86
N TYR A 119 0.04 2.17 -12.79
CA TYR A 119 -0.97 1.48 -11.97
C TYR A 119 -2.35 2.14 -12.00
N GLY A 120 -2.52 3.23 -12.76
CA GLY A 120 -3.82 3.84 -13.03
C GLY A 120 -4.44 4.61 -11.85
N ASP A 121 -5.77 4.62 -11.83
CA ASP A 121 -6.57 5.50 -10.96
C ASP A 121 -6.50 5.10 -9.47
N ASP A 122 -6.23 3.83 -9.16
CA ASP A 122 -6.00 3.37 -7.80
C ASP A 122 -4.73 4.01 -7.22
N ALA A 123 -3.66 4.09 -8.01
CA ALA A 123 -2.44 4.78 -7.61
C ALA A 123 -2.67 6.29 -7.51
N ALA A 124 -3.45 6.90 -8.41
CA ALA A 124 -3.83 8.30 -8.28
C ALA A 124 -4.50 8.57 -6.93
N THR A 125 -5.52 7.79 -6.60
CA THR A 125 -6.28 7.90 -5.34
C THR A 125 -5.38 7.68 -4.12
N ALA A 126 -4.54 6.65 -4.16
CA ALA A 126 -3.59 6.35 -3.09
C ALA A 126 -2.59 7.49 -2.87
N LEU A 127 -1.96 7.99 -3.94
CA LEU A 127 -0.93 9.02 -3.83
C LEU A 127 -1.50 10.38 -3.42
N VAL A 128 -2.71 10.73 -3.84
CA VAL A 128 -3.39 11.96 -3.39
C VAL A 128 -3.68 11.90 -1.89
N ARG A 129 -4.14 10.75 -1.38
CA ARG A 129 -4.46 10.60 0.06
C ARG A 129 -3.22 10.49 0.95
N HIS A 130 -2.19 9.79 0.49
CA HIS A 130 -1.05 9.39 1.33
C HIS A 130 0.25 10.14 1.01
N GLY A 131 0.31 10.89 -0.09
CA GLY A 131 1.48 11.67 -0.49
C GLY A 131 2.73 10.82 -0.70
N THR A 132 3.87 11.24 -0.15
CA THR A 132 5.16 10.53 -0.24
C THR A 132 5.14 9.16 0.41
N VAL A 133 4.35 8.97 1.46
CA VAL A 133 4.21 7.68 2.16
C VAL A 133 3.59 6.64 1.23
N GLY A 134 2.62 7.06 0.41
CA GLY A 134 2.01 6.19 -0.59
C GLY A 134 2.99 5.76 -1.68
N GLU A 135 3.90 6.64 -2.11
CA GLU A 135 4.87 6.32 -3.16
C GLU A 135 5.78 5.15 -2.77
N GLY A 136 6.26 5.11 -1.52
CA GLY A 136 7.08 4.00 -1.02
C GLY A 136 6.36 2.66 -1.17
N VAL A 137 5.15 2.56 -0.62
CA VAL A 137 4.37 1.32 -0.65
C VAL A 137 3.97 0.92 -2.09
N VAL A 138 3.53 1.88 -2.92
CA VAL A 138 3.14 1.59 -4.32
C VAL A 138 4.36 1.18 -5.15
N SER A 139 5.53 1.79 -4.93
CA SER A 139 6.75 1.39 -5.64
C SER A 139 7.24 -0.01 -5.27
N GLN A 140 7.09 -0.41 -4.01
CA GLN A 140 7.52 -1.71 -3.51
C GLN A 140 6.55 -2.85 -3.84
N PHE A 141 5.24 -2.59 -3.76
CA PHE A 141 4.18 -3.62 -3.90
C PHE A 141 3.29 -3.43 -5.13
N ALA A 142 3.64 -2.51 -6.02
CA ALA A 142 2.97 -2.27 -7.29
C ALA A 142 1.46 -2.03 -7.13
N GLU A 143 0.65 -2.65 -8.00
CA GLU A 143 -0.80 -2.52 -8.05
C GLU A 143 -1.49 -2.88 -6.73
N ASN A 144 -1.00 -3.89 -6.01
CA ASN A 144 -1.61 -4.34 -4.75
C ASN A 144 -1.41 -3.29 -3.64
N GLY A 145 -0.27 -2.62 -3.64
CA GLY A 145 -0.02 -1.47 -2.77
C GLY A 145 -0.97 -0.31 -3.06
N ALA A 146 -1.21 -0.01 -4.35
CA ALA A 146 -2.11 1.05 -4.77
C ALA A 146 -3.57 0.77 -4.35
N LYS A 147 -4.07 -0.45 -4.63
CA LYS A 147 -5.43 -0.87 -4.25
C LYS A 147 -5.65 -0.83 -2.74
N ALA A 148 -4.70 -1.35 -1.96
CA ALA A 148 -4.80 -1.33 -0.50
C ALA A 148 -4.83 0.11 0.03
N LEU A 149 -3.93 0.98 -0.45
CA LEU A 149 -3.87 2.37 -0.01
C LEU A 149 -5.11 3.19 -0.42
N ALA A 150 -5.71 2.91 -1.57
CA ALA A 150 -6.93 3.55 -2.01
C ALA A 150 -8.12 3.30 -1.05
N GLN A 151 -8.08 2.22 -0.27
CA GLN A 151 -9.17 1.78 0.61
C GLN A 151 -8.99 2.16 2.09
N ILE A 152 -7.88 2.83 2.45
CA ILE A 152 -7.58 3.17 3.85
C ILE A 152 -7.36 4.65 4.09
N THR A 153 -7.55 5.06 5.35
CA THR A 153 -7.29 6.41 5.83
C THR A 153 -5.80 6.75 5.87
N PRO A 154 -5.42 8.06 5.81
CA PRO A 154 -4.03 8.50 5.87
C PRO A 154 -3.24 7.98 7.09
N GLN A 155 -3.90 7.83 8.24
CA GLN A 155 -3.27 7.29 9.44
C GLN A 155 -2.86 5.81 9.25
N ASN A 156 -3.76 5.00 8.70
CA ASN A 156 -3.49 3.59 8.43
C ASN A 156 -2.53 3.42 7.25
N GLY A 157 -2.53 4.33 6.27
CA GLY A 157 -1.50 4.36 5.21
C GLY A 157 -0.08 4.51 5.77
N ARG A 158 0.12 5.35 6.79
CA ARG A 158 1.42 5.46 7.49
C ARG A 158 1.81 4.19 8.23
N ARG A 159 0.86 3.53 8.89
CA ARG A 159 1.09 2.24 9.55
C ARG A 159 1.46 1.15 8.54
N LEU A 160 0.78 1.12 7.40
CA LEU A 160 1.05 0.19 6.32
C LEU A 160 2.46 0.40 5.75
N ALA A 161 2.88 1.66 5.58
CA ALA A 161 4.24 1.99 5.16
C ALA A 161 5.29 1.53 6.18
N MET A 162 5.05 1.72 7.48
CA MET A 162 5.96 1.18 8.51
C MET A 162 6.04 -0.37 8.47
N LEU A 163 4.92 -1.06 8.20
CA LEU A 163 4.94 -2.53 8.03
C LEU A 163 5.71 -2.95 6.78
N ALA A 164 5.63 -2.17 5.70
CA ALA A 164 6.39 -2.36 4.47
C ALA A 164 7.90 -2.21 4.71
N ASP A 165 8.29 -1.14 5.41
CA ASP A 165 9.70 -0.88 5.78
C ASP A 165 10.26 -1.95 6.72
N ASP A 166 9.43 -2.46 7.65
CA ASP A 166 9.77 -3.57 8.55
C ASP A 166 9.89 -4.93 7.81
N GLY A 167 9.50 -5.01 6.53
CA GLY A 167 9.43 -6.27 5.78
C GLY A 167 8.35 -7.24 6.27
N ALA A 168 7.43 -6.77 7.12
CA ALA A 168 6.34 -7.56 7.68
C ALA A 168 5.12 -7.65 6.75
N LEU A 169 5.12 -6.89 5.67
CA LEU A 169 4.02 -6.81 4.72
C LEU A 169 4.26 -7.74 3.52
N SER A 170 3.24 -8.52 3.17
CA SER A 170 3.24 -9.40 2.01
C SER A 170 2.08 -9.08 1.07
N THR A 171 2.19 -9.45 -0.20
CA THR A 171 1.15 -9.21 -1.21
C THR A 171 -0.23 -9.76 -0.80
N PRO A 172 -0.36 -10.99 -0.26
CA PRO A 172 -1.67 -11.49 0.19
C PRO A 172 -2.29 -10.66 1.32
N LEU A 173 -1.48 -10.06 2.20
CA LEU A 173 -1.99 -9.16 3.25
C LEU A 173 -2.53 -7.86 2.65
N LEU A 174 -1.87 -7.33 1.60
CA LEU A 174 -2.37 -6.16 0.87
C LEU A 174 -3.71 -6.43 0.20
N ASP A 175 -3.93 -7.63 -0.34
CA ASP A 175 -5.23 -8.00 -0.92
C ASP A 175 -6.35 -8.02 0.14
N VAL A 176 -6.03 -8.48 1.36
CA VAL A 176 -6.96 -8.40 2.50
C VAL A 176 -7.24 -6.93 2.87
N VAL A 177 -6.22 -6.07 2.88
CA VAL A 177 -6.42 -4.64 3.14
C VAL A 177 -7.24 -3.97 2.03
N ALA A 178 -7.00 -4.33 0.76
CA ALA A 178 -7.79 -3.82 -0.36
C ALA A 178 -9.26 -4.26 -0.27
N LYS A 179 -9.54 -5.45 0.26
CA LYS A 179 -10.92 -5.95 0.39
C LYS A 179 -11.65 -5.40 1.63
N TYR A 180 -10.95 -5.26 2.76
CA TYR A 180 -11.58 -4.95 4.06
C TYR A 180 -11.18 -3.57 4.63
N GLY A 181 -10.37 -2.80 3.91
CA GLY A 181 -10.01 -1.41 4.21
C GLY A 181 -9.32 -1.24 5.57
N ASP A 182 -9.71 -0.18 6.29
CA ASP A 182 -9.09 0.24 7.55
C ASP A 182 -9.15 -0.85 8.64
N ARG A 183 -10.20 -1.67 8.66
CA ARG A 183 -10.38 -2.73 9.67
C ARG A 183 -9.28 -3.79 9.57
N ALA A 184 -8.99 -4.25 8.35
CA ALA A 184 -7.89 -5.19 8.13
C ALA A 184 -6.54 -4.58 8.45
N CYS A 185 -6.29 -3.35 8.01
CA CYS A 185 -5.03 -2.67 8.30
C CYS A 185 -4.80 -2.51 9.81
N GLN A 186 -5.84 -2.16 10.57
CA GLN A 186 -5.76 -2.06 12.03
C GLN A 186 -5.48 -3.41 12.69
N PHE A 187 -6.18 -4.46 12.26
CA PHE A 187 -5.96 -5.82 12.78
C PHE A 187 -4.53 -6.30 12.52
N ILE A 188 -4.04 -6.14 11.29
CA ILE A 188 -2.68 -6.51 10.90
C ILE A 188 -1.65 -5.75 11.74
N TRP A 189 -1.86 -4.44 11.92
CA TRP A 189 -0.97 -3.60 12.73
C TRP A 189 -0.89 -4.06 14.19
N GLN A 190 -2.03 -4.36 14.80
CA GLN A 190 -2.10 -4.83 16.20
C GLN A 190 -1.47 -6.21 16.39
N ASN A 191 -1.52 -7.06 15.35
CA ASN A 191 -1.10 -8.46 15.43
C ASN A 191 0.15 -8.77 14.59
N LYS A 192 0.95 -7.76 14.24
CA LYS A 192 2.12 -7.94 13.35
C LYS A 192 3.12 -9.01 13.82
N GLY A 193 3.30 -9.16 15.13
CA GLY A 193 4.16 -10.19 15.71
C GLY A 193 3.59 -11.61 15.56
N ALA A 194 2.27 -11.76 15.71
CA ALA A 194 1.61 -13.07 15.55
C ALA A 194 1.53 -13.48 14.07
N LEU A 195 1.31 -12.51 13.17
CA LEU A 195 1.27 -12.73 11.72
C LEU A 195 2.65 -13.02 11.12
N ALA A 196 3.74 -12.68 11.80
CA ALA A 196 5.08 -13.10 11.38
C ALA A 196 5.27 -14.63 11.51
N VAL A 197 4.44 -15.30 12.31
CA VAL A 197 4.43 -16.77 12.39
C VAL A 197 3.63 -17.31 11.20
N GLY A 198 4.31 -18.00 10.29
CA GLY A 198 3.73 -18.44 9.01
C GLY A 198 2.42 -19.22 9.12
N ALA A 199 2.23 -20.04 10.16
CA ALA A 199 0.98 -20.78 10.37
C ALA A 199 -0.21 -19.84 10.64
N THR A 200 -0.04 -18.86 11.53
CA THR A 200 -1.05 -17.85 11.84
C THR A 200 -1.42 -17.02 10.61
N LEU A 201 -0.43 -16.67 9.80
CA LEU A 201 -0.66 -15.96 8.54
C LEU A 201 -1.52 -16.79 7.58
N VAL A 202 -1.21 -18.07 7.39
CA VAL A 202 -1.98 -18.96 6.49
C VAL A 202 -3.43 -19.07 6.96
N THR A 203 -3.66 -19.30 8.25
CA THR A 203 -5.03 -19.39 8.80
C THR A 203 -5.77 -18.05 8.66
N PHE A 204 -5.10 -16.93 8.92
CA PHE A 204 -5.68 -15.60 8.72
C PHE A 204 -6.05 -15.34 7.26
N LEU A 205 -5.19 -15.70 6.30
CA LEU A 205 -5.47 -15.53 4.87
C LEU A 205 -6.61 -16.41 4.36
N ALA A 206 -6.83 -17.58 4.98
CA ALA A 206 -7.94 -18.46 4.64
C ALA A 206 -9.31 -17.89 5.07
N ALA A 207 -9.38 -17.23 6.23
CA ALA A 207 -10.63 -16.71 6.80
C ALA A 207 -10.42 -15.37 7.55
N PRO A 208 -10.07 -14.27 6.85
CA PRO A 208 -9.67 -13.03 7.53
C PRO A 208 -10.82 -12.39 8.31
N GLU A 209 -12.06 -12.60 7.85
CA GLU A 209 -13.25 -12.02 8.48
C GLU A 209 -13.46 -12.53 9.90
N ASP A 210 -13.26 -13.83 10.16
CA ASP A 210 -13.46 -14.44 11.47
C ASP A 210 -12.52 -13.85 12.53
N PHE A 211 -11.27 -13.60 12.16
CA PHE A 211 -10.30 -12.95 13.03
C PHE A 211 -10.65 -11.47 13.26
N MET A 212 -11.10 -10.77 12.22
CA MET A 212 -11.48 -9.36 12.32
C MET A 212 -12.78 -9.15 13.11
N SER A 213 -13.71 -10.11 13.13
CA SER A 213 -14.90 -10.11 13.99
C SER A 213 -14.62 -10.52 15.43
N GLY A 214 -13.43 -11.06 15.69
CA GLY A 214 -13.07 -11.63 16.99
C GLY A 214 -13.79 -12.95 17.28
N THR A 215 -14.35 -13.61 16.26
CA THR A 215 -14.93 -14.96 16.40
C THR A 215 -13.83 -16.00 16.54
N ALA A 216 -12.68 -15.79 15.88
CA ALA A 216 -11.46 -16.57 16.08
C ALA A 216 -10.41 -15.76 16.85
N GLN A 217 -9.84 -16.33 17.92
CA GLN A 217 -8.72 -15.73 18.65
C GLN A 217 -7.39 -16.28 18.13
N LEU A 218 -6.44 -15.39 17.83
CA LEU A 218 -5.09 -15.78 17.40
C LEU A 218 -4.36 -16.63 18.44
N THR A 219 -4.67 -16.45 19.73
CA THR A 219 -4.07 -17.19 20.85
C THR A 219 -4.40 -18.69 20.80
N GLU A 220 -5.58 -19.06 20.32
CA GLU A 220 -6.00 -20.46 20.21
C GLU A 220 -5.23 -21.17 19.10
N VAL A 221 -5.13 -20.55 17.93
CA VAL A 221 -4.36 -21.07 16.78
C VAL A 221 -2.88 -21.25 17.14
N VAL A 222 -2.31 -20.27 17.86
CA VAL A 222 -0.92 -20.35 18.32
C VAL A 222 -0.75 -21.48 19.36
N ALA A 223 -1.66 -21.63 20.31
CA ALA A 223 -1.56 -22.69 21.32
C ALA A 223 -1.64 -24.08 20.68
N GLU A 224 -2.57 -24.28 19.74
CA GLU A 224 -2.77 -25.58 19.08
C GLU A 224 -1.56 -25.96 18.21
N HIS A 225 -0.96 -25.00 17.50
CA HIS A 225 0.19 -25.24 16.62
C HIS A 225 1.56 -25.14 17.32
N VAL A 226 1.68 -24.59 18.53
CA VAL A 226 2.94 -24.60 19.29
C VAL A 226 3.05 -25.85 20.18
N VAL A 227 1.92 -26.38 20.67
CA VAL A 227 1.92 -27.48 21.64
C VAL A 227 1.87 -28.85 20.96
N THR A 228 1.30 -28.96 19.76
CA THR A 228 1.47 -30.18 18.95
C THR A 228 2.69 -30.02 18.04
N PRO A 229 3.71 -30.90 18.13
CA PRO A 229 4.90 -30.76 17.31
C PRO A 229 4.53 -30.88 15.83
N VAL A 230 4.58 -29.73 15.16
CA VAL A 230 4.34 -29.42 13.73
C VAL A 230 5.17 -30.28 12.75
N ALA A 231 5.94 -31.23 13.26
CA ALA A 231 6.87 -32.05 12.48
C ALA A 231 6.21 -32.95 11.43
N SER A 232 4.92 -33.31 11.56
CA SER A 232 4.28 -34.27 10.65
C SER A 232 3.35 -33.66 9.61
N GLN A 233 2.57 -32.63 9.94
CA GLN A 233 1.52 -32.12 9.06
C GLN A 233 1.90 -30.88 8.23
N VAL A 234 2.84 -30.06 8.70
CA VAL A 234 3.27 -28.85 7.96
C VAL A 234 4.60 -29.08 7.22
N LEU A 235 5.49 -29.95 7.72
CA LEU A 235 6.74 -30.28 7.01
C LEU A 235 6.52 -31.16 5.77
N ALA A 236 5.49 -32.01 5.76
CA ALA A 236 5.19 -32.87 4.60
C ALA A 236 4.91 -32.08 3.31
N PRO A 237 4.10 -31.01 3.31
CA PRO A 237 3.93 -30.17 2.13
C PRO A 237 5.12 -29.23 1.83
N ILE A 238 5.88 -28.78 2.84
CA ILE A 238 7.08 -27.95 2.62
C ILE A 238 8.21 -28.75 1.93
N ALA A 239 8.33 -30.04 2.23
CA ALA A 239 9.27 -30.93 1.55
C ALA A 239 8.96 -31.14 0.05
N GLN A 240 7.74 -30.79 -0.39
CA GLN A 240 7.29 -30.90 -1.78
C GLN A 240 7.24 -29.55 -2.51
N MET A 241 7.56 -28.44 -1.85
CA MET A 241 7.61 -27.14 -2.53
C MET A 241 8.79 -27.09 -3.50
N PRO A 242 8.61 -26.53 -4.71
CA PRO A 242 9.71 -26.28 -5.64
C PRO A 242 10.75 -25.39 -4.98
N GLN A 243 12.03 -25.75 -5.09
CA GLN A 243 13.16 -25.02 -4.46
C GLN A 243 13.17 -23.52 -4.78
N ALA A 244 12.58 -23.11 -5.92
CA ALA A 244 12.46 -21.71 -6.32
C ALA A 244 11.71 -20.83 -5.30
N VAL A 245 10.63 -21.35 -4.69
CA VAL A 245 9.82 -20.58 -3.71
C VAL A 245 10.55 -20.46 -2.37
N ALA A 246 11.31 -21.47 -1.98
CA ALA A 246 12.13 -21.45 -0.76
C ALA A 246 13.28 -20.44 -0.85
N VAL A 247 13.88 -20.26 -2.03
CA VAL A 247 15.00 -19.33 -2.24
C VAL A 247 14.57 -17.86 -2.18
N GLU A 248 13.35 -17.52 -2.62
CA GLU A 248 12.83 -16.15 -2.49
C GLU A 248 12.50 -15.79 -1.05
N MET A 249 11.90 -16.71 -0.28
CA MET A 249 11.66 -16.49 1.14
C MET A 249 12.97 -16.35 1.94
N ALA A 250 14.01 -17.10 1.58
CA ALA A 250 15.30 -17.03 2.27
C ALA A 250 16.05 -15.70 2.09
N LYS A 251 15.75 -14.91 1.05
CA LYS A 251 16.46 -13.64 0.78
C LYS A 251 15.96 -12.45 1.61
N GLY A 252 14.72 -12.49 2.09
CA GLY A 252 14.13 -11.40 2.87
C GLY A 252 14.22 -11.58 4.39
N THR A 253 14.53 -12.78 4.87
CA THR A 253 14.46 -13.08 6.30
C THR A 253 15.81 -12.87 6.99
N ASN A 254 15.83 -12.10 8.09
CA ASN A 254 17.02 -11.95 8.91
C ASN A 254 17.30 -13.26 9.69
N TRP A 255 18.07 -14.15 9.07
CA TRP A 255 18.44 -15.46 9.59
C TRP A 255 19.11 -15.43 10.97
N THR A 256 19.74 -14.32 11.35
CA THR A 256 20.34 -14.19 12.69
C THR A 256 19.30 -14.20 13.80
N ALA A 257 18.14 -13.57 13.61
CA ALA A 257 17.06 -13.56 14.60
C ALA A 257 16.44 -14.95 14.76
N ILE A 258 16.21 -15.66 13.65
CA ILE A 258 15.71 -17.04 13.67
C ILE A 258 16.72 -17.98 14.32
N GLY A 259 18.01 -17.82 14.02
CA GLY A 259 19.09 -18.59 14.62
C GLY A 259 19.16 -18.42 16.14
N ILE A 260 19.01 -17.19 16.65
CA ILE A 260 19.01 -16.91 18.09
C ILE A 260 17.78 -17.53 18.76
N VAL A 261 16.59 -17.42 18.16
CA VAL A 261 15.37 -18.02 18.72
C VAL A 261 15.46 -19.55 18.73
N ALA A 262 15.94 -20.17 17.64
CA ALA A 262 16.15 -21.61 17.58
C ALA A 262 17.19 -22.09 18.61
N LEU A 263 18.26 -21.32 18.82
CA LEU A 263 19.29 -21.63 19.81
C LEU A 263 18.75 -21.50 21.24
N LEU A 264 17.97 -20.46 21.54
CA LEU A 264 17.33 -20.30 22.86
C LEU A 264 16.31 -21.41 23.13
N LEU A 265 15.50 -21.79 22.15
CA LEU A 265 14.59 -22.94 22.27
C LEU A 265 15.34 -24.26 22.43
N GLY A 266 16.46 -24.44 21.73
CA GLY A 266 17.36 -25.58 21.90
C GLY A 266 17.94 -25.66 23.32
N VAL A 267 18.40 -24.52 23.87
CA VAL A 267 18.89 -24.44 25.24
C VAL A 267 17.78 -24.72 26.26
N LEU A 268 16.57 -24.22 26.05
CA LEU A 268 15.41 -24.48 26.90
C LEU A 268 14.98 -25.95 26.85
N ALA A 269 14.97 -26.58 25.67
CA ALA A 269 14.66 -27.99 25.52
C ALA A 269 15.74 -28.89 26.15
N VAL A 270 17.01 -28.52 26.01
CA VAL A 270 18.13 -29.20 26.69
C VAL A 270 18.03 -29.02 28.20
N ALA A 271 17.72 -27.82 28.71
CA ALA A 271 17.54 -27.57 30.14
C ALA A 271 16.33 -28.31 30.72
N ALA A 272 15.22 -28.39 29.96
CA ALA A 272 14.04 -29.18 30.34
C ALA A 272 14.32 -30.68 30.33
N LYS A 273 15.15 -31.17 29.40
CA LYS A 273 15.56 -32.58 29.32
C LYS A 273 16.66 -32.93 30.34
N SER A 274 17.54 -31.99 30.67
CA SER A 274 18.59 -32.13 31.69
C SER A 274 18.11 -31.84 33.10
N SER A 275 16.82 -31.50 33.26
CA SER A 275 16.10 -31.52 34.52
C SER A 275 15.89 -32.98 35.00
N SER A 276 16.99 -33.71 35.18
CA SER A 276 17.09 -34.69 36.25
C SER A 276 16.95 -33.92 37.56
N TRP A 277 15.69 -33.81 37.98
CA TRP A 277 15.10 -33.01 39.07
C TRP A 277 15.58 -33.41 40.48
N GLY A 278 16.77 -34.02 40.58
CA GLY A 278 17.33 -34.59 41.80
C GLY A 278 18.25 -33.65 42.58
N TRP A 279 18.93 -32.69 41.92
CA TRP A 279 19.90 -31.82 42.59
C TRP A 279 19.25 -30.55 43.16
N ALA A 280 18.29 -29.94 42.45
CA ALA A 280 17.55 -28.77 42.94
C ALA A 280 16.69 -29.06 44.18
N ARG A 281 16.08 -30.26 44.26
CA ARG A 281 15.37 -30.72 45.47
C ARG A 281 16.29 -30.88 46.68
N ARG A 282 17.53 -31.35 46.47
CA ARG A 282 18.51 -31.49 47.57
C ARG A 282 18.92 -30.13 48.14
N LEU A 283 19.15 -29.13 47.30
CA LEU A 283 19.50 -27.76 47.74
C LEU A 283 18.35 -27.07 48.48
N ALA A 284 17.11 -27.21 48.01
CA ALA A 284 15.94 -26.66 48.71
C ALA A 284 15.77 -27.28 50.11
N THR A 285 15.97 -28.60 50.25
CA THR A 285 15.89 -29.26 51.57
C THR A 285 17.03 -28.89 52.52
N THR A 286 18.23 -28.57 52.02
CA THR A 286 19.33 -28.12 52.88
C THR A 286 19.14 -26.68 53.36
N ALA A 287 18.63 -25.79 52.51
CA ALA A 287 18.30 -24.42 52.89
C ALA A 287 17.18 -24.36 53.94
N CYS A 288 16.13 -25.17 53.81
CA CYS A 288 15.04 -25.23 54.80
C CYS A 288 15.52 -25.71 56.18
N LYS A 289 16.38 -26.74 56.24
CA LYS A 289 16.97 -27.20 57.51
C LYS A 289 17.85 -26.15 58.18
N ALA A 290 18.59 -25.35 57.40
CA ALA A 290 19.44 -24.29 57.94
C ALA A 290 18.62 -23.14 58.56
N ILE A 291 17.46 -22.81 57.98
CA ILE A 291 16.58 -21.76 58.50
C ILE A 291 15.87 -22.23 59.78
N GLN A 292 15.45 -23.49 59.84
CA GLN A 292 14.71 -24.03 60.98
C GLN A 292 15.57 -24.17 62.26
N ASN A 293 16.89 -24.36 62.12
CA ASN A 293 17.81 -24.40 63.26
C ASN A 293 18.23 -23.01 63.79
N ARG A 294 17.85 -21.92 63.13
CA ARG A 294 18.30 -20.56 63.52
C ARG A 294 17.37 -19.84 64.51
N TRP A 295 16.22 -20.42 64.84
CA TRP A 295 15.25 -19.83 65.76
C TRP A 295 15.01 -20.75 66.96
N PRO A 296 15.78 -20.62 68.06
CA PRO A 296 15.46 -21.32 69.28
C PRO A 296 14.18 -20.71 69.88
N THR A 297 13.16 -21.54 70.05
CA THR A 297 11.90 -21.22 70.72
C THR A 297 12.21 -20.69 72.12
N ARG A 298 12.06 -19.37 72.33
CA ARG A 298 12.05 -18.79 73.67
C ARG A 298 10.76 -19.23 74.36
N GLY A 299 10.93 -20.06 75.39
CA GLY A 299 9.86 -20.49 76.28
C GLY A 299 9.26 -19.32 77.05
N HIS A 300 7.99 -19.48 77.37
CA HIS A 300 7.22 -18.70 78.33
C HIS A 300 7.77 -18.86 79.75
#